data_AF-A0A8T2NRY7-F1
#
_entry.id   AF-A0A8T2NRY7-F1
#
_cell.length_a   1.000
_cell.length_b   1.000
_cell.length_c   1.000
_cell.angle_alpha   90.00
_cell.angle_beta   90.00
_cell.angle_gamma   90.00
#
_symmetry.space_group_name_H-M   'P 1'
#
loop_
_entity.id
_entity.type
_entity.pdbx_description
1 polymer ?
#
loop_
_entity_poly.entity_id
_entity_poly.type
_entity_poly.pdbx_seq_one_letter_code
_entity_poly.pdbx_strand_id
1 'polypeptide(L)'
;MEKLMGPSFFETENITEIYSDIITATLPKTNHRELPDPVKFTISHKETFQAGLVTCVYWDDKGKEKHWSVDGCTATFSNETHTVCSCTHLSTFAILLQTEEQAEDDELLEWVNLICMAVGLAFLGLAILSFLLCSWNPKINNTARLHLSICLFLGHLLFLVGVSRTENE
;
A
#
# COMPACT_ATOMS: atom_id res chain seq x y z
N MET A 1 -2.94 -17.78 -17.08
CA MET A 1 -4.01 -18.30 -16.21
C MET A 1 -4.15 -17.44 -14.94
N GLU A 2 -3.05 -16.83 -14.46
CA GLU A 2 -2.97 -15.90 -13.34
C GLU A 2 -3.87 -14.64 -13.45
N LYS A 3 -4.17 -14.18 -14.66
CA LYS A 3 -5.02 -12.98 -14.89
C LYS A 3 -6.51 -13.15 -14.56
N LEU A 4 -6.97 -14.37 -14.27
CA LEU A 4 -8.39 -14.65 -13.98
C LEU A 4 -8.69 -14.79 -12.49
N MET A 5 -7.67 -14.84 -11.63
CA MET A 5 -7.79 -15.12 -10.20
C MET A 5 -6.91 -14.12 -9.43
N GLY A 6 -7.26 -12.85 -9.51
CA GLY A 6 -6.55 -11.76 -8.85
C GLY A 6 -6.96 -11.58 -7.37
N PRO A 7 -6.21 -10.80 -6.58
CA PRO A 7 -6.54 -10.49 -5.19
C PRO A 7 -7.86 -9.70 -5.04
N SER A 8 -8.26 -8.95 -6.08
CA SER A 8 -9.49 -8.15 -6.13
C SER A 8 -10.80 -8.95 -5.98
N PHE A 9 -10.71 -10.28 -6.05
CA PHE A 9 -11.84 -11.19 -5.85
C PHE A 9 -11.99 -11.64 -4.40
N PHE A 10 -11.25 -11.04 -3.47
CA PHE A 10 -11.42 -11.20 -2.03
C PHE A 10 -11.96 -9.89 -1.45
N GLU A 11 -13.17 -9.93 -0.88
CA GLU A 11 -13.83 -8.73 -0.37
C GLU A 11 -13.41 -8.44 1.07
N THR A 12 -12.63 -7.38 1.26
CA THR A 12 -12.11 -6.95 2.55
C THR A 12 -11.71 -5.48 2.52
N GLU A 13 -11.71 -4.82 3.69
CA GLU A 13 -11.30 -3.42 3.84
C GLU A 13 -9.77 -3.24 3.80
N ASN A 14 -8.98 -4.31 3.96
CA ASN A 14 -7.51 -4.25 4.03
C ASN A 14 -6.85 -4.41 2.65
N ILE A 15 -5.66 -3.84 2.49
CA ILE A 15 -4.81 -4.11 1.32
C ILE A 15 -4.48 -5.60 1.31
N THR A 16 -4.84 -6.26 0.21
CA THR A 16 -4.76 -7.72 0.09
C THR A 16 -3.96 -8.09 -1.13
N GLU A 17 -2.92 -8.90 -0.92
CA GLU A 17 -2.07 -9.39 -1.99
C GLU A 17 -2.00 -10.91 -2.02
N ILE A 18 -1.86 -11.48 -3.22
CA ILE A 18 -1.61 -12.91 -3.37
C ILE A 18 -0.15 -13.17 -3.06
N TYR A 19 0.08 -13.82 -1.92
CA TYR A 19 1.41 -13.98 -1.33
C TYR A 19 2.09 -15.33 -1.66
N SER A 20 1.44 -16.15 -2.45
CA SER A 20 1.96 -17.45 -2.89
C SER A 20 1.69 -17.74 -4.36
N ASP A 21 2.23 -18.84 -4.85
CA ASP A 21 1.75 -19.45 -6.09
C ASP A 21 0.37 -20.09 -5.87
N ILE A 22 -0.40 -20.14 -6.95
CA ILE A 22 -1.74 -20.73 -6.96
C ILE A 22 -1.59 -22.24 -7.14
N ILE A 23 -2.11 -23.03 -6.19
CA ILE A 23 -2.00 -24.49 -6.20
C ILE A 23 -3.36 -25.11 -6.37
N THR A 24 -3.51 -26.03 -7.32
CA THR A 24 -4.78 -26.74 -7.57
C THR A 24 -4.65 -28.21 -7.19
N ALA A 25 -5.58 -28.70 -6.35
CA ALA A 25 -5.73 -30.11 -6.05
C ALA A 25 -7.08 -30.60 -6.58
N THR A 26 -7.06 -31.64 -7.42
CA THR A 26 -8.28 -32.25 -7.97
C THR A 26 -8.20 -33.77 -7.91
N LEU A 27 -9.35 -34.41 -7.68
CA LEU A 27 -9.47 -35.87 -7.68
C LEU A 27 -10.10 -36.33 -9.00
N PRO A 28 -9.39 -37.09 -9.86
CA PRO A 28 -9.83 -37.38 -11.22
C PRO A 28 -11.02 -38.36 -11.33
N LYS A 29 -11.37 -39.07 -10.24
CA LYS A 29 -12.36 -40.16 -10.26
C LYS A 29 -13.60 -39.92 -9.40
N THR A 30 -13.73 -38.74 -8.78
CA THR A 30 -14.84 -38.45 -7.85
C THR A 30 -15.31 -37.02 -8.00
N ASN A 31 -16.63 -36.82 -8.00
CA ASN A 31 -17.24 -35.47 -7.96
C ASN A 31 -17.39 -34.93 -6.53
N HIS A 32 -17.09 -35.75 -5.50
CA HIS A 32 -17.06 -35.29 -4.12
C HIS A 32 -15.81 -34.44 -3.90
N ARG A 33 -16.01 -33.13 -3.74
CA ARG A 33 -14.95 -32.18 -3.38
C ARG A 33 -14.69 -32.15 -1.87
N GLU A 34 -15.67 -32.51 -1.05
CA GLU A 34 -15.57 -32.56 0.42
C GLU A 34 -14.85 -33.83 0.88
N LEU A 35 -13.98 -33.66 1.87
CA LEU A 35 -13.14 -34.70 2.43
C LEU A 35 -13.58 -35.00 3.87
N PRO A 36 -13.64 -36.28 4.27
CA PRO A 36 -13.97 -36.65 5.65
C PRO A 36 -12.87 -36.21 6.64
N ASP A 37 -11.62 -36.20 6.19
CA ASP A 37 -10.48 -35.69 6.94
C ASP A 37 -9.86 -34.49 6.21
N PRO A 38 -9.53 -33.38 6.91
CA PRO A 38 -8.94 -32.20 6.28
C PRO A 38 -7.53 -32.48 5.77
N VAL A 39 -7.23 -32.00 4.57
CA VAL A 39 -5.90 -32.11 3.97
C VAL A 39 -5.04 -30.94 4.44
N LYS A 40 -3.84 -31.27 4.92
CA LYS A 40 -2.82 -30.29 5.28
C LYS A 40 -1.80 -30.18 4.16
N PHE A 41 -1.55 -28.97 3.72
CA PHE A 41 -0.53 -28.66 2.73
C PHE A 41 0.28 -27.45 3.16
N THR A 42 1.54 -27.42 2.76
CA THR A 42 2.47 -26.32 3.05
C THR A 42 2.73 -25.56 1.76
N ILE A 43 2.55 -24.24 1.79
CA ILE A 43 2.83 -23.36 0.66
C ILE A 43 3.93 -22.39 1.09
N SER A 44 4.96 -22.28 0.25
CA SER A 44 6.04 -21.31 0.44
C SER A 44 5.58 -19.91 0.02
N HIS A 45 6.03 -18.91 0.76
CA HIS A 45 5.77 -17.53 0.44
C HIS A 45 6.66 -17.06 -0.71
N LYS A 46 6.15 -16.12 -1.52
CA LYS A 46 6.95 -15.49 -2.59
C LYS A 46 8.06 -14.62 -2.02
N GLU A 47 7.77 -13.94 -0.91
CA GLU A 47 8.70 -13.08 -0.19
C GLU A 47 8.62 -13.34 1.32
N THR A 48 9.56 -12.82 2.10
CA THR A 48 9.50 -12.88 3.58
C THR A 48 8.73 -11.67 4.12
N PHE A 49 7.65 -11.89 4.86
CA PHE A 49 6.91 -10.81 5.54
C PHE A 49 7.20 -10.81 7.04
N GLN A 50 7.20 -9.64 7.65
CA GLN A 50 7.40 -9.49 9.11
C GLN A 50 6.10 -9.23 9.87
N ALA A 51 5.14 -8.56 9.24
CA ALA A 51 3.85 -8.21 9.81
C ALA A 51 2.74 -8.32 8.76
N GLY A 52 1.54 -8.68 9.21
CA GLY A 52 0.37 -8.89 8.36
C GLY A 52 -0.42 -10.13 8.76
N LEU A 53 -1.69 -10.16 8.37
CA LEU A 53 -2.58 -11.30 8.57
C LEU A 53 -2.49 -12.23 7.36
N VAL A 54 -2.07 -13.48 7.62
CA VAL A 54 -2.00 -14.51 6.59
C VAL A 54 -3.28 -15.34 6.59
N THR A 55 -3.92 -15.42 5.42
CA THR A 55 -5.19 -16.12 5.25
C THR A 55 -5.10 -17.15 4.12
N CYS A 56 -5.45 -18.39 4.43
CA CYS A 56 -5.59 -19.46 3.44
C CYS A 56 -6.96 -19.35 2.76
N VAL A 57 -6.96 -19.20 1.44
CA VAL A 57 -8.21 -19.10 0.66
C VAL A 57 -8.29 -20.16 -0.42
N TYR A 58 -9.52 -20.48 -0.82
CA TYR A 58 -9.80 -21.29 -1.99
C TYR A 58 -10.65 -20.50 -2.99
N TRP A 59 -10.54 -20.86 -4.26
CA TRP A 59 -11.35 -20.27 -5.31
C TRP A 59 -12.72 -20.93 -5.34
N ASP A 60 -13.76 -20.15 -5.02
CA ASP A 60 -15.15 -20.59 -5.15
C ASP A 60 -15.68 -20.28 -6.56
N ASP A 61 -15.93 -21.35 -7.32
CA ASP A 61 -16.47 -21.30 -8.67
C ASP A 61 -17.92 -21.79 -8.76
N LYS A 62 -18.58 -22.07 -7.63
CA LYS A 62 -19.93 -22.67 -7.57
C LYS A 62 -21.05 -21.63 -7.77
N GLY A 63 -20.78 -20.37 -7.44
CA GLY A 63 -21.74 -19.26 -7.50
C GLY A 63 -21.82 -18.55 -8.86
N LYS A 64 -22.73 -17.57 -8.95
CA LYS A 64 -22.77 -16.62 -10.09
C LYS A 64 -21.55 -15.70 -10.08
N GLU A 65 -21.06 -15.38 -8.89
CA GLU A 65 -19.86 -14.60 -8.66
C GLU A 65 -18.75 -15.55 -8.23
N LYS A 66 -17.58 -15.39 -8.82
CA LYS A 66 -16.39 -16.16 -8.48
C LYS A 66 -15.53 -15.32 -7.56
N HIS A 67 -15.18 -15.88 -6.42
CA HIS A 67 -14.44 -15.15 -5.41
C HIS A 67 -13.49 -16.07 -4.64
N TRP A 68 -12.54 -15.45 -3.94
CA TRP A 68 -11.76 -16.15 -2.93
C TRP A 68 -12.61 -16.31 -1.67
N SER A 69 -12.63 -17.51 -1.10
CA SER A 69 -13.33 -17.81 0.15
C SER A 69 -12.40 -18.49 1.14
N VAL A 70 -12.66 -18.26 2.43
CA VAL A 70 -11.97 -18.92 3.56
C VAL A 70 -12.72 -20.17 4.05
N ASP A 71 -13.93 -20.42 3.54
CA ASP A 71 -14.82 -21.42 4.10
C ASP A 71 -14.21 -22.83 4.06
N GLY A 72 -14.11 -23.46 5.23
CA GLY A 72 -13.53 -24.81 5.35
C GLY A 72 -12.00 -24.86 5.15
N CYS A 73 -11.31 -23.71 5.10
CA CYS A 73 -9.86 -23.59 5.08
C CYS A 73 -9.36 -22.79 6.30
N THR A 74 -8.29 -23.26 6.94
CA THR A 74 -7.69 -22.60 8.10
C THR A 74 -6.17 -22.62 8.01
N ALA A 75 -5.52 -21.51 8.37
CA ALA A 75 -4.07 -21.47 8.56
C ALA A 75 -3.75 -22.09 9.92
N THR A 76 -3.10 -23.26 9.93
CA THR A 76 -2.75 -23.97 11.16
C THR A 76 -1.40 -23.56 11.72
N PHE A 77 -0.51 -23.11 10.84
CA PHE A 77 0.81 -22.60 11.19
C PHE A 77 1.24 -21.62 10.11
N SER A 78 1.86 -20.52 10.49
CA SER A 78 2.46 -19.56 9.57
C SER A 78 3.78 -19.07 10.16
N ASN A 79 4.79 -18.95 9.30
CA ASN A 79 6.10 -18.38 9.60
C ASN A 79 6.53 -17.53 8.40
N GLU A 80 7.61 -16.74 8.51
CA GLU A 80 8.04 -15.79 7.47
C GLU A 80 8.19 -16.42 6.08
N THR A 81 8.56 -17.71 6.00
CA THR A 81 8.88 -18.42 4.75
C THR A 81 7.77 -19.30 4.19
N HIS A 82 6.85 -19.78 5.03
CA HIS A 82 5.82 -20.72 4.61
C HIS A 82 4.63 -20.75 5.56
N THR A 83 3.48 -21.16 5.03
CA THR A 83 2.24 -21.35 5.77
C THR A 83 1.68 -22.74 5.51
N VAL A 84 1.17 -23.36 6.58
CA VAL A 84 0.50 -24.66 6.56
C VAL A 84 -1.00 -24.44 6.66
N CYS A 85 -1.69 -24.70 5.55
CA CYS A 85 -3.15 -24.62 5.46
C CYS A 85 -3.77 -25.99 5.68
N SER A 86 -4.94 -26.02 6.33
CA SER A 86 -5.77 -27.19 6.55
C SER A 86 -7.15 -26.93 5.95
N CYS A 87 -7.49 -27.65 4.89
CA CYS A 87 -8.75 -27.48 4.17
C CYS A 87 -9.57 -28.78 4.11
N THR A 88 -10.90 -28.68 4.21
CA THR A 88 -11.84 -29.81 4.19
C THR A 88 -12.34 -30.17 2.80
N HIS A 89 -11.80 -29.54 1.76
CA HIS A 89 -12.21 -29.78 0.38
C HIS A 89 -11.03 -29.68 -0.59
N LEU A 90 -11.23 -30.13 -1.82
CA LEU A 90 -10.26 -30.04 -2.91
C LEU A 90 -10.68 -28.94 -3.88
N SER A 91 -9.81 -27.95 -4.08
CA SER A 91 -10.03 -26.83 -4.99
C SER A 91 -8.68 -26.23 -5.44
N THR A 92 -8.73 -25.01 -5.96
CA THR A 92 -7.58 -24.14 -6.17
C THR A 92 -7.39 -23.25 -4.95
N PHE A 93 -6.19 -23.25 -4.39
CA PHE A 93 -5.80 -22.56 -3.17
C PHE A 93 -4.75 -21.49 -3.43
N ALA A 94 -4.78 -20.46 -2.59
CA ALA A 94 -3.75 -19.44 -2.52
C ALA A 94 -3.61 -18.94 -1.07
N ILE A 95 -2.49 -18.29 -0.78
CA ILE A 95 -2.30 -17.51 0.43
C ILE A 95 -2.54 -16.04 0.09
N LEU A 96 -3.36 -15.38 0.90
CA LEU A 96 -3.49 -13.93 0.91
C LEU A 96 -2.73 -13.38 2.11
N LEU A 97 -1.96 -12.31 1.87
CA LEU A 97 -1.41 -11.47 2.92
C LEU A 97 -2.25 -10.21 2.97
N GLN A 98 -2.81 -9.92 4.14
CA GLN A 98 -3.52 -8.68 4.41
C GLN A 98 -2.64 -7.83 5.32
N THR A 99 -2.20 -6.70 4.80
CA THR A 99 -1.50 -5.69 5.58
C THR A 99 -2.47 -4.58 5.92
N GLU A 100 -2.35 -4.04 7.14
CA GLU A 100 -2.87 -2.70 7.39
C GLU A 100 -2.15 -1.77 6.41
N GLU A 101 -2.82 -0.73 5.92
CA GLU A 101 -2.22 0.29 5.06
C GLU A 101 -1.11 0.99 5.85
N GLN A 102 0.05 0.33 5.91
CA GLN A 102 1.22 0.88 6.56
C GLN A 102 1.76 1.86 5.55
N ALA A 103 1.55 3.12 5.87
CA ALA A 103 2.04 4.25 5.11
C ALA A 103 3.56 4.31 5.24
N GLU A 104 4.26 3.32 4.67
CA GLU A 104 5.71 3.24 4.68
C GLU A 104 6.33 4.38 3.84
N ASP A 105 5.54 4.95 2.92
CA ASP A 105 5.88 6.19 2.22
C ASP A 105 5.48 7.48 2.95
N ASP A 106 4.72 7.41 4.06
CA ASP A 106 4.35 8.63 4.81
C ASP A 106 5.53 9.23 5.55
N GLU A 107 6.49 8.44 6.03
CA GLU A 107 7.56 9.01 6.87
C GLU A 107 8.45 9.97 6.04
N LEU A 108 8.87 9.55 4.84
CA LEU A 108 9.64 10.41 3.94
C LEU A 108 8.82 11.59 3.42
N LEU A 109 7.55 11.34 3.07
CA LEU A 109 6.65 12.39 2.58
C LEU A 109 6.33 13.43 3.67
N GLU A 110 6.20 12.99 4.93
CA GLU A 110 6.00 13.83 6.10
C GLU A 110 7.24 14.70 6.35
N TRP A 111 8.44 14.12 6.30
CA TRP A 111 9.69 14.89 6.42
C TRP A 111 9.84 15.92 5.30
N VAL A 112 9.52 15.56 4.05
CA VAL A 112 9.54 16.49 2.91
C VAL A 112 8.53 17.61 3.10
N ASN A 113 7.31 17.30 3.53
CA ASN A 113 6.26 18.29 3.79
C ASN A 113 6.66 19.24 4.93
N LEU A 114 7.24 18.70 6.01
CA LEU A 114 7.74 19.48 7.14
C LEU A 114 8.84 20.46 6.72
N ILE A 115 9.80 20.01 5.92
CA ILE A 115 10.87 20.87 5.38
C ILE A 115 10.28 21.95 4.47
N CYS A 116 9.38 21.59 3.56
CA CYS A 116 8.70 22.54 2.67
C CYS A 116 7.94 23.62 3.46
N MET A 117 7.21 23.21 4.51
CA MET A 117 6.47 24.13 5.38
C MET A 117 7.40 25.08 6.13
N ALA A 118 8.49 24.57 6.74
CA ALA A 118 9.47 25.38 7.45
C ALA A 118 10.14 26.42 6.54
N VAL A 119 10.51 26.02 5.33
CA VAL A 119 11.09 26.90 4.32
C VAL A 119 10.10 27.98 3.90
N GLY A 120 8.83 27.63 3.64
CA GLY A 120 7.77 28.58 3.33
C GLY A 120 7.54 29.62 4.43
N LEU A 121 7.50 29.18 5.70
CA LEU A 121 7.35 30.06 6.87
C LEU A 121 8.55 31.01 7.05
N ALA A 122 9.77 30.54 6.80
CA ALA A 122 10.96 31.38 6.86
C ALA A 122 10.92 32.50 5.80
N PHE A 123 10.54 32.18 4.56
CA PHE A 123 10.37 33.17 3.50
C PHE A 123 9.26 34.16 3.81
N LEU A 124 8.14 33.71 4.37
CA LEU A 124 7.06 34.58 4.82
C LEU A 124 7.51 35.52 5.94
N GLY A 125 8.28 35.03 6.92
CA GLY A 125 8.85 35.85 7.99
C GLY A 125 9.79 36.93 7.47
N LEU A 126 10.68 36.58 6.53
CA LEU A 126 11.56 37.55 5.86
C LEU A 126 10.77 38.58 5.06
N ALA A 127 9.68 38.17 4.40
CA ALA A 127 8.77 39.07 3.71
C ALA A 127 8.17 40.12 4.66
N ILE A 128 7.61 39.66 5.78
CA ILE A 128 7.00 40.54 6.80
C ILE A 128 8.05 41.50 7.37
N LEU A 129 9.23 40.99 7.74
CA LEU A 129 10.31 41.83 8.26
C LEU A 129 10.75 42.90 7.26
N SER A 130 10.88 42.52 5.98
CA SER A 130 11.22 43.47 4.92
C SER A 130 10.14 44.55 4.74
N PHE A 131 8.86 44.19 4.84
CA PHE A 131 7.74 45.12 4.76
C PHE A 131 7.77 46.11 5.93
N LEU A 132 8.01 45.63 7.16
CA LEU A 132 8.13 46.48 8.35
C LEU A 132 9.31 47.45 8.23
N LEU A 133 10.47 46.98 7.78
CA LEU A 133 11.65 47.83 7.58
C LEU A 133 11.46 48.84 6.43
N CYS A 134 10.77 48.47 5.36
CA CYS A 134 10.43 49.38 4.25
C CYS A 134 9.36 50.41 4.65
N SER A 135 8.38 50.02 5.47
CA SER A 135 7.40 50.93 6.05
C SER A 135 8.08 51.98 6.94
N TRP A 136 9.20 51.62 7.56
CA TRP A 136 10.03 52.54 8.34
C TRP A 136 10.96 53.41 7.49
N ASN A 137 11.34 52.98 6.27
CA ASN A 137 12.29 53.72 5.44
C ASN A 137 11.90 53.73 3.94
N PRO A 138 11.17 54.76 3.45
CA PRO A 138 10.50 54.75 2.14
C PRO A 138 11.42 54.85 0.91
N LYS A 139 12.74 55.02 1.09
CA LYS A 139 13.72 55.19 -0.01
C LYS A 139 14.27 53.86 -0.58
N ILE A 140 14.02 52.71 0.05
CA ILE A 140 14.60 51.37 -0.30
C ILE A 140 13.62 50.47 -1.12
N ASN A 141 12.53 51.06 -1.60
CA ASN A 141 11.27 50.42 -1.98
C ASN A 141 11.29 49.41 -3.15
N ASN A 142 12.22 49.49 -4.11
CA ASN A 142 12.16 48.66 -5.33
C ASN A 142 12.95 47.35 -5.24
N THR A 143 14.11 47.37 -4.60
CA THR A 143 14.99 46.18 -4.53
C THR A 143 14.41 45.13 -3.59
N ALA A 144 13.94 45.52 -2.41
CA ALA A 144 13.33 44.60 -1.45
C ALA A 144 12.10 43.86 -2.01
N ARG A 145 11.26 44.59 -2.77
CA ARG A 145 10.06 44.05 -3.43
C ARG A 145 10.40 43.02 -4.51
N LEU A 146 11.51 43.22 -5.23
CA LEU A 146 11.98 42.33 -6.28
C LEU A 146 12.61 41.06 -5.69
N HIS A 147 13.43 41.17 -4.65
CA HIS A 147 13.95 40.01 -3.92
C HIS A 147 12.83 39.16 -3.32
N LEU A 148 11.79 39.80 -2.77
CA LEU A 148 10.62 39.10 -2.25
C LEU A 148 9.85 38.35 -3.35
N SER A 149 9.59 39.01 -4.48
CA SER A 149 8.92 38.38 -5.62
C SER A 149 9.70 37.17 -6.15
N ILE A 150 11.03 37.24 -6.15
CA ILE A 150 11.89 36.14 -6.58
C ILE A 150 11.86 34.99 -5.57
N CYS A 151 11.96 35.27 -4.27
CA CYS A 151 11.89 34.24 -3.23
C CYS A 151 10.55 33.50 -3.22
N LEU A 152 9.44 34.21 -3.36
CA LEU A 152 8.11 33.62 -3.47
C LEU A 152 7.98 32.76 -4.73
N PHE A 153 8.47 33.24 -5.88
CA PHE A 153 8.46 32.49 -7.12
C PHE A 153 9.27 31.19 -7.02
N LEU A 154 10.46 31.25 -6.43
CA LEU A 154 11.31 30.07 -6.19
C LEU A 154 10.66 29.07 -5.23
N GLY A 155 10.01 29.54 -4.16
CA GLY A 155 9.27 28.67 -3.24
C GLY A 155 8.11 27.93 -3.93
N HIS A 156 7.33 28.64 -4.75
CA HIS A 156 6.26 28.04 -5.54
C HIS A 156 6.78 27.03 -6.58
N LEU A 157 7.92 27.31 -7.22
CA LEU A 157 8.52 26.41 -8.20
C LEU A 157 9.07 25.13 -7.54
N LEU A 158 9.73 25.26 -6.38
CA LEU A 158 10.20 24.12 -5.59
C LEU A 158 9.05 23.25 -5.10
N PHE A 159 7.94 23.86 -4.65
CA PHE A 159 6.72 23.14 -4.29
C PHE A 159 6.16 22.33 -5.48
N LEU A 160 6.04 22.97 -6.65
CA LEU A 160 5.47 22.35 -7.84
C LEU A 160 6.35 21.21 -8.37
N VAL A 161 7.67 21.37 -8.32
CA VAL A 161 8.63 20.32 -8.67
C VAL A 161 8.62 19.19 -7.64
N GLY A 162 8.57 19.52 -6.34
CA GLY A 162 8.49 18.54 -5.25
C GLY A 162 7.27 17.63 -5.39
N VAL A 163 6.10 18.21 -5.64
CA VAL A 163 4.84 17.46 -5.86
C VAL A 163 4.87 16.65 -7.15
N SER A 164 5.47 17.16 -8.24
CA SER A 164 5.55 16.40 -9.50
C SER A 164 6.44 15.15 -9.44
N ARG A 165 7.32 15.05 -8.44
CA ARG A 165 8.16 13.86 -8.26
C ARG A 165 7.49 12.77 -7.42
N THR A 166 6.46 13.11 -6.67
CA THR A 166 5.67 12.16 -5.86
C THR A 166 4.53 11.50 -6.64
N GLU A 167 4.30 11.88 -7.90
CA GLU A 167 3.22 11.32 -8.76
C GLU A 167 3.76 10.36 -9.85
N ASN A 168 5.07 10.06 -9.85
CA ASN A 168 5.74 9.23 -10.86
C ASN A 168 6.39 7.96 -10.30
N GLU A 169 6.02 7.54 -9.09
CA GLU A 169 6.26 6.18 -8.58
C GLU A 169 4.94 5.50 -8.26
#